data_AF-I4N161-F1
#
_entry.id   AF-I4N161-F1
#
_cell.length_a   1.000
_cell.length_b   1.000
_cell.length_c   1.000
_cell.angle_alpha   90.00
_cell.angle_beta   90.00
_cell.angle_gamma   90.00
#
_symmetry.space_group_name_H-M   'P 1'
#
loop_
_entity.id
_entity.type
_entity.pdbx_description
1 polymer ?
#
loop_
_entity_poly.entity_id
_entity_poly.type
_entity_poly.pdbx_seq_one_letter_code
_entity_poly.pdbx_strand_id
1 'polypeptide(L)'
;MAQSGGDEDLGLLFMLVPYLIEGLQRRMAIEQAPESCLTLKEAECLGWASMGKTSWEIGRIVGCAERTVDFHIANAGHKLGSTNRGHAIGIAVSQGLISF
;
A
#
# COMPACT_ATOMS: atom_id res chain seq x y z
N MET A 1 -24.80 33.71 36.22
CA MET A 1 -23.42 33.44 35.79
C MET A 1 -23.13 31.95 35.95
N ALA A 2 -23.66 31.09 35.06
CA ALA A 2 -23.52 29.63 35.14
C ALA A 2 -23.50 29.00 33.74
N GLN A 3 -22.63 29.50 32.86
CA GLN A 3 -22.47 29.01 31.49
C GLN A 3 -21.00 28.67 31.13
N SER A 4 -20.12 28.51 32.12
CA SER A 4 -18.68 28.31 31.85
C SER A 4 -18.26 26.87 31.59
N GLY A 5 -19.08 25.86 31.97
CA GLY A 5 -18.67 24.45 31.86
C GLY A 5 -18.95 23.80 30.49
N GLY A 6 -19.95 24.29 29.76
CA GLY A 6 -20.33 23.70 28.47
C GLY A 6 -19.34 24.00 27.35
N ASP A 7 -18.71 25.17 27.36
CA ASP A 7 -17.75 25.58 26.33
C ASP A 7 -16.41 24.83 26.45
N GLU A 8 -16.00 24.47 27.67
CA GLU A 8 -14.79 23.66 27.93
C GLU A 8 -14.98 22.22 27.45
N ASP A 9 -16.14 21.62 27.73
CA ASP A 9 -16.52 20.29 27.24
C ASP A 9 -16.61 20.25 25.71
N LEU A 10 -17.15 21.31 25.09
CA LEU A 10 -17.15 21.46 23.63
C LEU A 10 -15.73 21.57 23.07
N GLY A 11 -14.84 22.31 23.74
CA GLY A 11 -13.44 22.44 23.35
C GLY A 11 -12.70 21.09 23.38
N LEU A 12 -12.91 20.30 24.45
CA LEU A 12 -12.37 18.94 24.56
C LEU A 12 -12.92 18.02 23.46
N LEU A 13 -14.22 18.09 23.19
CA LEU A 13 -14.84 17.32 22.12
C LEU A 13 -14.24 17.67 20.75
N PHE A 14 -14.10 18.96 20.43
CA PHE A 14 -13.49 19.42 19.19
C PHE A 14 -12.03 18.99 19.05
N MET A 15 -11.28 18.94 20.14
CA MET A 15 -9.90 18.44 20.12
C MET A 15 -9.84 16.93 19.89
N LEU A 16 -10.79 16.14 20.38
CA LEU A 16 -10.80 14.68 20.23
C LEU A 16 -11.32 14.19 18.87
N VAL A 17 -12.25 14.91 18.25
CA VAL A 17 -12.82 14.58 16.94
C VAL A 17 -11.78 14.26 15.86
N PRO A 18 -10.72 15.07 15.61
CA PRO A 18 -9.73 14.74 14.58
C PRO A 18 -8.98 13.43 14.85
N TYR A 19 -8.67 13.12 16.11
CA TYR A 19 -8.02 11.85 16.47
C TYR A 19 -8.95 10.65 16.30
N LEU A 20 -10.25 10.82 16.58
CA LEU A 20 -11.26 9.80 16.32
C LEU A 20 -11.42 9.56 14.83
N ILE A 21 -11.48 10.62 14.01
CA ILE A 21 -11.55 10.53 12.55
C ILE A 21 -10.31 9.82 12.00
N GLU A 22 -9.10 10.22 12.41
CA GLU A 22 -7.86 9.57 11.98
C GLU A 22 -7.83 8.08 12.37
N GLY A 23 -8.21 7.77 13.62
CA GLY A 23 -8.27 6.40 14.11
C GLY A 23 -9.28 5.53 13.33
N LEU A 24 -10.45 6.07 13.00
CA LEU A 24 -11.46 5.40 12.20
C LEU A 24 -11.00 5.24 10.74
N GLN A 25 -10.42 6.27 10.12
CA GLN A 25 -9.86 6.20 8.77
C GLN A 25 -8.76 5.13 8.66
N ARG A 26 -7.86 5.07 9.64
CA ARG A 26 -6.80 4.05 9.68
C ARG A 26 -7.37 2.64 9.78
N ARG A 27 -8.41 2.43 10.59
CA ARG A 27 -9.09 1.13 10.71
C ARG A 27 -9.81 0.74 9.43
N MET A 28 -10.56 1.66 8.83
CA MET A 28 -11.25 1.43 7.57
C MET A 28 -10.28 1.14 6.41
N ALA A 29 -9.11 1.79 6.39
CA ALA A 29 -8.08 1.51 5.39
C ALA A 29 -7.48 0.09 5.53
N ILE A 30 -7.42 -0.46 6.75
CA ILE A 30 -6.97 -1.84 6.99
C ILE A 30 -8.05 -2.84 6.55
N GLU A 31 -9.33 -2.55 6.81
CA GLU A 31 -10.45 -3.42 6.41
C GLU A 31 -10.73 -3.38 4.90
N GLN A 32 -10.46 -2.25 4.25
CA GLN A 32 -10.56 -2.09 2.79
C GLN A 32 -9.27 -2.48 2.06
N ALA A 33 -8.40 -3.31 2.65
CA ALA A 33 -7.26 -3.86 1.93
C ALA A 33 -7.77 -4.37 0.57
N PRO A 34 -7.37 -3.72 -0.54
CA PRO A 34 -8.00 -3.98 -1.82
C PRO A 34 -7.83 -5.46 -2.12
N GLU A 35 -8.90 -6.15 -2.54
CA GLU A 35 -8.75 -7.49 -3.12
C GLU A 35 -7.60 -7.41 -4.12
N SER A 36 -6.52 -8.13 -3.82
CA SER A 36 -5.25 -7.87 -4.47
C SER A 36 -5.43 -8.09 -5.97
N CYS A 37 -5.40 -7.02 -6.76
CA CYS A 37 -5.48 -7.12 -8.22
C CYS A 37 -4.29 -7.92 -8.78
N LEU A 38 -3.21 -7.99 -8.00
CA LEU A 38 -2.02 -8.76 -8.25
C LEU A 38 -2.19 -10.24 -7.87
N THR A 39 -1.65 -11.11 -8.70
CA THR A 39 -1.42 -12.51 -8.35
C THR A 39 -0.27 -12.62 -7.34
N LEU A 40 -0.19 -13.76 -6.66
CA LEU A 40 0.92 -14.05 -5.74
C LEU A 40 2.30 -13.88 -6.40
N LYS A 41 2.45 -14.33 -7.65
CA LYS A 41 3.73 -14.22 -8.38
C LYS A 41 4.07 -12.80 -8.80
N GLU A 42 3.06 -12.00 -9.14
CA GLU A 42 3.24 -10.58 -9.45
C GLU A 42 3.65 -9.80 -8.20
N ALA A 43 2.97 -10.01 -7.07
CA ALA A 43 3.31 -9.39 -5.80
C ALA A 43 4.70 -9.83 -5.30
N GLU A 44 5.04 -11.11 -5.41
CA GLU A 44 6.37 -11.65 -5.05
C GLU A 44 7.48 -11.00 -5.88
N CYS A 45 7.31 -10.92 -7.21
CA CYS A 45 8.31 -10.28 -8.09
C CYS A 45 8.44 -8.78 -7.80
N LEU A 46 7.34 -8.07 -7.57
CA LEU A 46 7.37 -6.65 -7.22
C LEU A 46 7.97 -6.39 -5.84
N GLY A 47 7.76 -7.29 -4.86
CA GLY A 47 8.35 -7.18 -3.52
C GLY A 47 9.87 -7.31 -3.56
N TRP A 48 10.41 -8.27 -4.30
CA TRP A 48 11.86 -8.33 -4.48
C TRP A 48 12.41 -7.14 -5.29
N ALA A 49 11.62 -6.66 -6.26
CA ALA A 49 11.97 -5.47 -7.02
C ALA A 49 12.02 -4.19 -6.16
N SER A 50 11.13 -4.05 -5.16
CA SER A 50 11.11 -2.92 -4.24
C SER A 50 12.36 -2.90 -3.34
N MET A 51 12.90 -4.08 -3.01
CA MET A 51 14.19 -4.25 -2.32
C MET A 51 15.41 -4.00 -3.23
N GLY A 52 15.21 -3.60 -4.48
CA GLY A 52 16.28 -3.25 -5.42
C GLY A 52 16.90 -4.44 -6.15
N LYS A 53 16.29 -5.63 -6.11
CA LYS A 53 16.79 -6.80 -6.87
C LYS A 53 16.56 -6.64 -8.37
N THR A 54 17.54 -7.09 -9.15
CA THR A 54 17.44 -7.17 -10.61
C THR A 54 16.55 -8.34 -11.04
N SER A 55 15.96 -8.30 -12.23
CA SER A 55 15.08 -9.38 -12.73
C SER A 55 15.79 -10.75 -12.76
N TRP A 56 17.09 -10.76 -13.04
CA TRP A 56 17.92 -11.96 -12.97
C TRP A 56 18.03 -12.52 -11.54
N GLU A 57 18.33 -11.67 -10.55
CA GLU A 57 18.38 -12.10 -9.14
C GLU A 57 17.03 -12.59 -8.64
N ILE A 58 15.95 -11.89 -8.99
CA ILE A 58 14.58 -12.28 -8.64
C ILE A 58 14.26 -13.64 -9.25
N GLY A 59 14.64 -13.89 -10.50
CA GLY A 59 14.42 -15.19 -11.15
C GLY A 59 15.12 -16.32 -10.40
N ARG A 60 16.34 -16.07 -9.90
CA ARG A 60 17.05 -17.02 -9.04
C ARG A 60 16.38 -17.25 -7.69
N ILE A 61 15.76 -16.23 -7.09
CA ILE A 61 15.06 -16.33 -5.81
C ILE A 61 13.73 -17.07 -5.96
N VAL A 62 12.94 -16.71 -6.99
CA VAL A 62 11.59 -17.22 -7.23
C VAL A 62 11.59 -18.58 -7.95
N GLY A 63 12.69 -18.94 -8.59
CA GLY A 63 12.84 -20.20 -9.33
C GLY A 63 12.31 -20.15 -10.76
N CYS A 64 12.43 -19.01 -11.45
CA CYS A 64 12.00 -18.84 -12.83
C CYS A 64 13.03 -18.07 -13.67
N ALA A 65 12.84 -18.03 -14.99
CA ALA A 65 13.72 -17.28 -15.88
C ALA A 65 13.53 -15.76 -15.70
N GLU A 66 14.60 -14.99 -15.93
CA GLU A 66 14.57 -13.52 -15.91
C GLU A 66 13.41 -12.93 -16.73
N ARG A 67 13.21 -13.46 -17.95
CA ARG A 67 12.11 -13.05 -18.84
C ARG A 67 10.72 -13.30 -18.23
N THR A 68 10.57 -14.33 -17.40
CA THR A 68 9.32 -14.63 -16.69
C THR A 68 9.08 -13.63 -15.57
N VAL A 69 10.13 -13.19 -14.87
CA VAL A 69 10.04 -12.10 -13.90
C VAL A 69 9.60 -10.80 -14.58
N ASP A 70 10.23 -10.45 -15.70
CA ASP A 70 9.85 -9.25 -16.46
C ASP A 70 8.39 -9.31 -16.92
N PHE A 71 7.92 -10.49 -17.34
CA PHE A 71 6.51 -10.71 -17.68
C PHE A 71 5.58 -10.47 -16.49
N HIS A 72 5.90 -11.01 -15.30
CA HIS A 72 5.10 -10.77 -14.10
C HIS A 72 5.10 -9.29 -13.69
N ILE A 73 6.25 -8.62 -13.75
CA ILE A 73 6.35 -7.18 -13.42
C ILE A 73 5.59 -6.33 -14.43
N ALA A 74 5.62 -6.67 -15.72
CA ALA A 74 4.86 -5.98 -16.76
C ALA A 74 3.34 -6.16 -16.56
N ASN A 75 2.87 -7.37 -16.26
CA ASN A 75 1.46 -7.63 -15.97
C ASN A 75 1.00 -6.91 -14.70
N ALA A 76 1.81 -6.94 -13.64
CA ALA A 76 1.56 -6.17 -12.44
C ALA A 76 1.46 -4.67 -12.77
N GLY A 77 2.39 -4.17 -13.57
CA GLY A 77 2.38 -2.78 -14.02
C GLY A 77 1.13 -2.40 -14.79
N HIS A 78 0.64 -3.27 -15.67
CA HIS A 78 -0.62 -3.07 -16.41
C HIS A 78 -1.83 -3.06 -15.47
N LYS A 79 -1.89 -3.97 -14.51
CA LYS A 79 -2.98 -4.04 -13.51
C LYS A 79 -3.02 -2.81 -12.58
N LEU A 80 -1.85 -2.25 -12.28
CA LEU A 80 -1.71 -1.07 -11.44
C LEU A 80 -1.85 0.25 -12.22
N GLY A 81 -1.94 0.22 -13.56
CA GLY A 81 -1.96 1.42 -14.39
C GLY A 81 -0.62 2.19 -14.39
N SER A 82 0.48 1.49 -14.11
CA SER A 82 1.81 2.09 -14.05
C SER A 82 2.44 2.22 -15.44
N THR A 83 3.35 3.19 -15.57
CA THR A 83 4.07 3.46 -16.83
C THR A 83 5.46 2.83 -16.87
N ASN A 84 6.02 2.46 -15.72
CA ASN A 84 7.33 1.82 -15.62
C ASN A 84 7.44 1.03 -14.30
N ARG A 85 8.50 0.24 -14.16
CA ARG A 85 8.77 -0.60 -12.97
C ARG A 85 8.80 0.20 -11.67
N GLY A 86 9.47 1.35 -11.63
CA GLY A 86 9.55 2.19 -10.43
C GLY A 86 8.18 2.75 -10.02
N HIS A 87 7.38 3.16 -11.01
CA HIS A 87 6.01 3.62 -10.80
C HIS A 87 5.12 2.48 -10.29
N ALA A 88 5.26 1.26 -10.84
CA ALA A 88 4.54 0.07 -10.37
C ALA A 88 4.85 -0.23 -8.89
N ILE A 89 6.13 -0.18 -8.50
CA ILE A 89 6.57 -0.35 -7.12
C ILE A 89 5.95 0.73 -6.22
N GLY A 90 6.00 2.00 -6.63
CA GLY A 90 5.43 3.11 -5.87
C GLY A 90 3.93 2.95 -5.63
N ILE A 91 3.16 2.60 -6.67
CA ILE A 91 1.73 2.34 -6.55
C ILE A 91 1.48 1.16 -5.60
N ALA A 92 2.15 0.03 -5.82
CA ALA A 92 1.96 -1.18 -5.04
C ALA A 92 2.26 -0.97 -3.53
N VAL A 93 3.30 -0.19 -3.20
CA VAL A 93 3.60 0.19 -1.81
C VAL A 93 2.53 1.13 -1.26
N SER A 94 2.11 2.16 -2.02
CA SER A 94 1.09 3.12 -1.57
C SER A 94 -0.28 2.48 -1.31
N GLN A 95 -0.59 1.40 -2.03
CA GLN A 95 -1.83 0.63 -1.90
C GLN A 95 -1.71 -0.51 -0.87
N GLY A 96 -0.55 -0.69 -0.23
CA GLY A 96 -0.32 -1.77 0.74
C GLY A 96 -0.31 -3.18 0.12
N LEU A 97 -0.13 -3.29 -1.20
CA LEU A 97 -0.08 -4.57 -1.92
C LEU A 97 1.26 -5.31 -1.73
N ILE A 98 2.33 -4.55 -1.46
CA ILE A 98 3.67 -5.07 -1.14
C ILE A 98 4.28 -4.24 -0.01
N SER A 99 5.15 -4.87 0.79
CA SER A 99 6.00 -4.21 1.78
C SER A 99 7.46 -4.25 1.32
N PHE A 100 8.25 -3.31 1.84
CA PHE A 100 9.72 -3.39 1.89
C PHE A 100 10.16 -4.36 2.99
#